data_AF-A0A5J5UJ65-F1
#
_entry.id   AF-A0A5J5UJ65-F1
#
_cell.length_a   1.000
_cell.length_b   1.000
_cell.length_c   1.000
_cell.angle_alpha   90.00
_cell.angle_beta   90.00
_cell.angle_gamma   90.00
#
_symmetry.space_group_name_H-M   'P 1'
#
loop_
_entity.id
_entity.type
_entity.pdbx_description
1 polymer ?
#
loop_
_entity_poly.entity_id
_entity_poly.type
_entity_poly.pdbx_seq_one_letter_code
_entity_poly.pdbx_strand_id
1 'polypeptide(L)'
;MGNAHPHRKHRNHHHHPTPTPPYYISPQPYVPSYMPQPHMPHSLPYLNVDSSLRALAGQAEGFGRFAIGGLHGPIYHVTTLSDDGPGSLRDGCRRKEPLWIVFEVSGTIHLSSTLSVSSYKTIDGRGQRIKLTGKGLRLKECEHVIVCNLEFEGDRCSLRDYDDGLIDITRGSTDITVSRCHFAQHDKTMLIGADPSHVGDRCIRVTIHHCFFDGTRQRHPRVRYGKVHLYNNYTRNWGIYAVCASVESQIYSQGNIYEAGQKKVAFRYLHEKAADKDEACSVCIRSEGDLFMTGTQAGLLTENVMSNMFHPSEYYPTWTVEPPSEALKHIVQQFTGWQSVPRPAEASS
;
A
#
# COMPACT_ATOMS: atom_id res chain seq x y z
N MET A 1 46.61 7.98 -76.51
CA MET A 1 45.73 7.09 -75.72
C MET A 1 44.30 7.34 -76.21
N GLY A 2 43.85 6.69 -77.29
CA GLY A 2 42.98 5.48 -77.31
C GLY A 2 41.62 5.77 -76.65
N ASN A 3 40.40 5.65 -77.22
CA ASN A 3 39.78 4.98 -78.38
C ASN A 3 38.51 5.80 -78.74
N ALA A 4 38.06 6.01 -79.99
CA ALA A 4 37.55 5.12 -81.03
C ALA A 4 36.29 4.28 -80.64
N HIS A 5 35.14 4.63 -81.23
CA HIS A 5 33.90 3.83 -81.33
C HIS A 5 34.17 2.46 -81.97
N PRO A 6 33.29 1.45 -81.71
CA PRO A 6 32.46 0.98 -82.83
C PRO A 6 31.04 0.46 -82.48
N HIS A 7 30.26 0.41 -83.57
CA HIS A 7 28.94 -0.18 -83.81
C HIS A 7 28.78 -1.70 -83.55
N ARG A 8 27.50 -2.13 -83.66
CA ARG A 8 26.89 -3.47 -83.92
C ARG A 8 26.39 -4.22 -82.67
N LYS A 9 25.24 -4.90 -82.66
CA LYS A 9 24.42 -5.55 -83.71
C LYS A 9 23.02 -5.88 -83.15
N HIS A 10 22.00 -5.88 -84.00
CA HIS A 10 20.70 -6.51 -83.74
C HIS A 10 20.84 -8.03 -83.53
N ARG A 11 20.04 -8.60 -82.61
CA ARG A 11 19.53 -9.97 -82.73
C ARG A 11 18.17 -10.10 -82.04
N ASN A 12 17.17 -10.49 -82.85
CA ASN A 12 15.85 -10.94 -82.42
C ASN A 12 15.97 -12.14 -81.48
N HIS A 13 15.17 -12.18 -80.41
CA HIS A 13 14.72 -13.44 -79.85
C HIS A 13 13.26 -13.37 -79.41
N HIS A 14 12.60 -14.49 -79.70
CA HIS A 14 11.18 -14.72 -79.71
C HIS A 14 10.52 -14.62 -78.33
N HIS A 15 9.25 -14.19 -78.37
CA HIS A 15 8.26 -14.43 -77.32
C HIS A 15 8.14 -15.93 -77.03
N HIS A 16 8.47 -16.30 -75.79
CA HIS A 16 7.83 -17.41 -75.09
C HIS A 16 7.32 -16.86 -73.75
N PRO A 17 6.05 -17.13 -73.37
CA PRO A 17 5.55 -16.75 -72.06
C PRO A 17 6.22 -17.64 -71.02
N THR A 18 7.07 -17.06 -70.17
CA THR A 18 7.53 -17.73 -68.95
C THR A 18 6.41 -17.75 -67.91
N PRO A 19 6.25 -18.86 -67.16
CA PRO A 19 5.16 -19.02 -66.20
C PRO A 19 5.25 -17.96 -65.10
N THR A 20 4.11 -17.43 -64.67
CA THR A 20 4.01 -16.67 -63.42
C THR A 20 4.59 -17.52 -62.29
N PRO A 21 5.56 -17.02 -61.51
CA PRO A 21 6.02 -17.72 -60.31
C PRO A 21 4.83 -17.84 -59.34
N PRO A 22 4.73 -18.95 -58.59
CA PRO A 22 3.68 -19.09 -57.59
C PRO A 22 3.80 -17.94 -56.59
N TYR A 23 2.66 -17.39 -56.19
CA TYR A 23 2.58 -16.42 -55.10
C TYR A 23 3.34 -16.98 -53.89
N TYR A 24 4.52 -16.42 -53.63
CA TYR A 24 5.18 -16.59 -52.34
C TYR A 24 4.32 -15.86 -51.32
N ILE A 25 3.45 -16.60 -50.65
CA ILE A 25 2.85 -16.17 -49.39
C ILE A 25 4.04 -16.03 -48.44
N SER A 26 4.43 -14.78 -48.17
CA SER A 26 5.33 -14.48 -47.06
C SER A 26 4.74 -15.15 -45.81
N PRO A 27 5.52 -15.94 -45.04
CA PRO A 27 5.06 -16.34 -43.73
C PRO A 27 4.77 -15.06 -42.96
N GLN A 28 3.52 -14.89 -42.54
CA GLN A 28 3.14 -13.89 -41.55
C GLN A 28 4.10 -14.05 -40.37
N PRO A 29 4.67 -12.97 -39.80
CA PRO A 29 5.43 -13.09 -38.57
C PRO A 29 4.51 -13.76 -37.56
N TYR A 30 4.96 -14.90 -37.03
CA TYR A 30 4.27 -15.60 -35.95
C TYR A 30 4.13 -14.61 -34.79
N VAL A 31 2.93 -14.04 -34.67
CA VAL A 31 2.52 -13.32 -33.46
C VAL A 31 2.30 -14.43 -32.44
N PRO A 32 3.09 -14.49 -31.34
CA PRO A 32 2.86 -15.50 -30.33
C PRO A 32 1.41 -15.37 -29.87
N SER A 33 0.63 -16.42 -30.10
CA SER A 33 -0.69 -16.57 -29.50
C SER A 33 -0.52 -16.36 -28.01
N TYR A 34 -1.25 -15.38 -27.46
CA TYR A 34 -1.34 -15.07 -26.04
C TYR A 34 -1.15 -16.35 -25.22
N MET A 35 0.02 -16.51 -24.61
CA MET A 35 0.17 -17.53 -23.58
C MET A 35 -0.87 -17.19 -22.50
N PRO A 36 -1.68 -18.15 -22.05
CA PRO A 36 -2.53 -17.90 -20.89
C PRO A 36 -1.59 -17.48 -19.76
N GLN A 37 -1.81 -16.27 -19.26
CA GLN A 37 -1.12 -15.74 -18.09
C GLN A 37 -1.18 -16.81 -16.98
N PRO A 38 -0.08 -17.04 -16.24
CA PRO A 38 -0.11 -17.96 -15.11
C PRO A 38 -1.26 -17.53 -14.19
N HIS A 39 -2.09 -18.50 -13.79
CA HIS A 39 -3.29 -18.32 -12.97
C HIS A 39 -3.19 -17.10 -12.04
N MET A 40 -4.00 -16.08 -12.32
CA MET A 40 -4.16 -14.92 -11.44
C MET A 40 -4.56 -15.45 -10.05
N PRO A 41 -3.86 -15.07 -8.97
CA PRO A 41 -4.20 -15.55 -7.64
C PRO A 41 -5.56 -14.99 -7.24
N HIS A 42 -6.43 -15.88 -6.78
CA HIS A 42 -7.85 -15.63 -6.53
C HIS A 42 -8.16 -14.77 -5.28
N SER A 43 -7.20 -14.07 -4.65
CA SER A 43 -7.39 -13.73 -3.22
C SER A 43 -6.79 -12.43 -2.72
N LEU A 44 -6.49 -11.45 -3.57
CA LEU A 44 -6.34 -10.10 -3.01
C LEU A 44 -7.72 -9.56 -2.62
N PRO A 45 -7.90 -8.98 -1.42
CA PRO A 45 -9.18 -8.39 -1.05
C PRO A 45 -9.48 -7.16 -1.92
N TYR A 46 -10.76 -6.96 -2.25
CA TYR A 46 -11.28 -5.85 -3.06
C TYR A 46 -10.73 -5.74 -4.49
N LEU A 47 -10.47 -6.85 -5.18
CA LEU A 47 -10.09 -6.84 -6.61
C LEU A 47 -11.09 -6.12 -7.53
N ASN A 48 -12.34 -5.99 -7.09
CA ASN A 48 -13.42 -5.34 -7.83
C ASN A 48 -13.48 -3.81 -7.62
N VAL A 49 -12.65 -3.21 -6.78
CA VAL A 49 -12.75 -1.76 -6.47
C VAL A 49 -12.40 -0.86 -7.64
N ASP A 50 -11.76 -1.41 -8.66
CA ASP A 50 -11.46 -0.70 -9.91
C ASP A 50 -12.58 -0.82 -10.95
N SER A 51 -13.71 -1.47 -10.61
CA SER A 51 -14.87 -1.60 -11.50
C SER A 51 -15.64 -0.30 -11.71
N SER A 52 -15.64 0.60 -10.73
CA SER A 52 -16.23 1.93 -10.84
C SER A 52 -15.52 2.91 -9.90
N LEU A 53 -15.68 4.20 -10.17
CA LEU A 53 -14.96 5.23 -9.42
C LEU A 53 -15.20 5.08 -7.92
N ARG A 54 -16.47 4.89 -7.51
CA ARG A 54 -16.87 4.87 -6.11
C ARG A 54 -16.83 3.50 -5.46
N ALA A 55 -16.43 2.46 -6.19
CA ALA A 55 -16.42 1.09 -5.68
C ALA A 55 -15.46 0.86 -4.51
N LEU A 56 -14.54 1.78 -4.16
CA LEU A 56 -13.73 1.68 -2.94
C LEU A 56 -14.51 1.90 -1.63
N ALA A 57 -15.64 2.63 -1.69
CA ALA A 57 -16.35 3.04 -0.49
C ALA A 57 -16.95 1.83 0.25
N GLY A 58 -16.68 1.76 1.56
CA GLY A 58 -17.20 0.69 2.42
C GLY A 58 -16.70 -0.70 2.05
N GLN A 59 -15.63 -0.82 1.26
CA GLN A 59 -15.12 -2.12 0.84
C GLN A 59 -14.02 -2.66 1.71
N ALA A 60 -13.31 -1.83 2.49
CA ALA A 60 -12.21 -2.33 3.32
C ALA A 60 -12.67 -3.49 4.23
N GLU A 61 -11.77 -4.40 4.56
CA GLU A 61 -11.90 -5.42 5.59
C GLU A 61 -11.31 -4.86 6.88
N GLY A 62 -11.58 -5.56 7.97
CA GLY A 62 -11.03 -5.20 9.26
C GLY A 62 -11.76 -4.04 9.91
N PHE A 63 -11.04 -3.33 10.76
CA PHE A 63 -11.63 -2.29 11.60
C PHE A 63 -12.09 -1.06 10.81
N GLY A 64 -11.46 -0.73 9.68
CA GLY A 64 -11.79 0.43 8.84
C GLY A 64 -12.87 0.19 7.78
N ARG A 65 -13.52 -0.99 7.78
CA ARG A 65 -14.48 -1.41 6.75
C ARG A 65 -15.65 -0.46 6.49
N PHE A 66 -16.01 0.37 7.46
CA PHE A 66 -17.11 1.33 7.33
C PHE A 66 -16.69 2.69 6.79
N ALA A 67 -15.42 2.88 6.41
CA ALA A 67 -14.99 4.11 5.77
C ALA A 67 -15.69 4.27 4.40
N ILE A 68 -16.57 5.27 4.28
CA ILE A 68 -17.28 5.58 3.03
C ILE A 68 -16.60 6.70 2.23
N GLY A 69 -15.59 7.37 2.79
CA GLY A 69 -14.91 8.46 2.11
C GLY A 69 -15.87 9.56 1.66
N GLY A 70 -15.65 10.06 0.44
CA GLY A 70 -16.51 11.03 -0.23
C GLY A 70 -17.67 10.42 -1.02
N LEU A 71 -18.15 9.22 -0.69
CA LEU A 71 -19.15 8.47 -1.47
C LEU A 71 -20.34 9.32 -1.93
N HIS A 72 -20.90 10.16 -1.04
CA HIS A 72 -22.07 10.99 -1.31
C HIS A 72 -21.73 12.43 -1.75
N GLY A 73 -20.45 12.71 -1.97
CA GLY A 73 -19.94 14.02 -2.40
C GLY A 73 -19.74 14.13 -3.90
N PRO A 74 -19.73 15.36 -4.46
CA PRO A 74 -19.33 15.56 -5.84
C PRO A 74 -17.85 15.18 -6.06
N ILE A 75 -17.49 14.99 -7.32
CA ILE A 75 -16.10 14.81 -7.72
C ILE A 75 -15.40 16.17 -7.63
N TYR A 76 -14.25 16.21 -6.95
CA TYR A 76 -13.34 17.34 -6.95
C TYR A 76 -12.13 17.01 -7.83
N HIS A 77 -11.86 17.86 -8.82
CA HIS A 77 -10.76 17.67 -9.75
C HIS A 77 -9.55 18.51 -9.34
N VAL A 78 -8.48 17.84 -8.91
CA VAL A 78 -7.18 18.47 -8.72
C VAL A 78 -6.57 18.75 -10.09
N THR A 79 -6.38 20.03 -10.40
CA THR A 79 -5.94 20.52 -11.72
C THR A 79 -4.57 21.20 -11.67
N THR A 80 -3.98 21.35 -10.48
CA THR A 80 -2.65 21.92 -10.29
C THR A 80 -1.85 21.12 -9.27
N LEU A 81 -0.53 21.11 -9.46
CA LEU A 81 0.45 20.55 -8.51
C LEU A 81 0.92 21.58 -7.46
N SER A 82 0.40 22.81 -7.51
CA SER A 82 0.63 23.82 -6.47
C SER A 82 0.14 23.32 -5.11
N ASP A 83 0.86 23.68 -4.05
CA ASP A 83 0.53 23.29 -2.67
C ASP A 83 -0.84 23.79 -2.21
N ASP A 84 -1.22 25.02 -2.56
CA ASP A 84 -2.49 25.64 -2.20
C ASP A 84 -3.05 26.47 -3.37
N GLY A 85 -4.30 26.93 -3.22
CA GLY A 85 -5.05 27.70 -4.21
C GLY A 85 -6.14 26.87 -4.88
N PRO A 86 -7.06 27.51 -5.63
CA PRO A 86 -8.11 26.83 -6.36
C PRO A 86 -7.58 25.69 -7.25
N GLY A 87 -8.21 24.52 -7.18
CA GLY A 87 -7.83 23.34 -7.95
C GLY A 87 -6.64 22.55 -7.39
N SER A 88 -6.06 22.96 -6.25
CA SER A 88 -5.03 22.19 -5.55
C SER A 88 -5.63 21.06 -4.71
N LEU A 89 -4.80 20.06 -4.38
CA LEU A 89 -5.20 19.01 -3.42
C LEU A 89 -5.61 19.60 -2.07
N ARG A 90 -4.87 20.60 -1.57
CA ARG A 90 -5.14 21.24 -0.28
C ARG A 90 -6.47 21.95 -0.24
N ASP A 91 -6.86 22.62 -1.33
CA ASP A 91 -8.19 23.24 -1.44
C ASP A 91 -9.32 22.21 -1.38
N GLY A 92 -9.17 21.06 -2.04
CA GLY A 92 -10.11 19.95 -1.94
C GLY A 92 -10.20 19.35 -0.53
N CYS A 93 -9.06 19.07 0.10
CA CYS A 93 -9.02 18.36 1.38
C CYS A 93 -9.60 19.16 2.57
N ARG A 94 -9.50 20.49 2.56
CA ARG A 94 -9.99 21.35 3.65
C ARG A 94 -11.49 21.69 3.58
N ARG A 95 -12.14 21.35 2.47
CA ARG A 95 -13.58 21.60 2.26
C ARG A 95 -14.41 20.78 3.25
N LYS A 96 -15.52 21.36 3.71
CA LYS A 96 -16.37 20.73 4.74
C LYS A 96 -17.30 19.68 4.14
N GLU A 97 -17.77 19.92 2.93
CA GLU A 97 -18.62 19.00 2.19
C GLU A 97 -17.89 17.68 1.87
N PRO A 98 -18.61 16.55 1.77
CA PRO A 98 -18.03 15.30 1.28
C PRO A 98 -17.45 15.49 -0.12
N LEU A 99 -16.28 14.93 -0.43
CA LEU A 99 -15.67 15.01 -1.76
C LEU A 99 -14.96 13.73 -2.17
N TRP A 100 -15.16 13.34 -3.44
CA TRP A 100 -14.33 12.36 -4.11
C TRP A 100 -13.26 13.08 -4.93
N ILE A 101 -12.05 13.19 -4.38
CA ILE A 101 -10.95 13.96 -4.95
C ILE A 101 -10.18 13.07 -5.94
N VAL A 102 -10.12 13.50 -7.20
CA VAL A 102 -9.37 12.86 -8.30
C VAL A 102 -8.38 13.85 -8.89
N PHE A 103 -7.46 13.36 -9.74
CA PHE A 103 -6.41 14.18 -10.33
C PHE A 103 -6.53 14.23 -11.86
N GLU A 104 -6.44 15.44 -12.42
CA GLU A 104 -6.30 15.70 -13.87
C GLU A 104 -4.85 15.93 -14.28
N VAL A 105 -3.95 16.02 -13.29
CA VAL A 105 -2.50 16.20 -13.47
C VAL A 105 -1.75 15.04 -12.82
N SER A 106 -0.56 14.73 -13.33
CA SER A 106 0.37 13.77 -12.70
C SER A 106 1.64 14.51 -12.30
N GLY A 107 2.21 14.18 -11.14
CA GLY A 107 3.50 14.70 -10.73
C GLY A 107 3.67 14.80 -9.22
N THR A 108 4.60 15.66 -8.82
CA THR A 108 4.94 15.87 -7.42
C THR A 108 4.28 17.13 -6.88
N ILE A 109 3.59 17.00 -5.75
CA ILE A 109 3.08 18.13 -4.96
C ILE A 109 4.03 18.30 -3.77
N HIS A 110 4.67 19.46 -3.70
CA HIS A 110 5.54 19.83 -2.59
C HIS A 110 4.72 20.54 -1.52
N LEU A 111 4.51 19.89 -0.38
CA LEU A 111 3.71 20.44 0.72
C LEU A 111 4.57 21.36 1.58
N SER A 112 4.27 22.66 1.60
CA SER A 112 4.98 23.62 2.45
C SER A 112 4.68 23.45 3.94
N SER A 113 3.53 22.84 4.25
CA SER A 113 3.05 22.54 5.59
C SER A 113 2.24 21.24 5.58
N THR A 114 2.02 20.64 6.75
CA THR A 114 1.14 19.48 6.87
C THR A 114 -0.24 19.78 6.27
N LEU A 115 -0.75 18.86 5.45
CA LEU A 115 -2.03 19.03 4.76
C LEU A 115 -3.15 18.39 5.57
N SER A 116 -4.01 19.21 6.18
CA SER A 116 -5.17 18.75 6.94
C SER A 116 -6.28 18.23 6.04
N VAL A 117 -6.80 17.05 6.36
CA VAL A 117 -7.92 16.41 5.63
C VAL A 117 -9.15 16.42 6.52
N SER A 118 -10.25 17.01 6.05
CA SER A 118 -11.53 17.00 6.75
C SER A 118 -12.27 15.66 6.57
N SER A 119 -13.35 15.44 7.33
CA SER A 119 -14.17 14.22 7.21
C SER A 119 -14.76 14.03 5.80
N TYR A 120 -15.17 12.80 5.52
CA TYR A 120 -15.87 12.40 4.29
C TYR A 120 -15.09 12.75 3.01
N LYS A 121 -13.81 12.35 2.97
CA LYS A 121 -12.93 12.55 1.82
C LYS A 121 -12.47 11.23 1.27
N THR A 122 -12.55 11.07 -0.05
CA THR A 122 -11.72 10.11 -0.76
C THR A 122 -10.64 10.88 -1.49
N ILE A 123 -9.37 10.56 -1.27
CA ILE A 123 -8.26 11.03 -2.11
C ILE A 123 -7.83 9.85 -2.98
N ASP A 124 -8.24 9.89 -4.25
CA ASP A 124 -8.12 8.80 -5.21
C ASP A 124 -7.06 9.12 -6.27
N GLY A 125 -5.88 8.55 -6.10
CA GLY A 125 -4.78 8.69 -7.05
C GLY A 125 -4.86 7.77 -8.27
N ARG A 126 -5.92 6.96 -8.45
CA ARG A 126 -6.02 6.09 -9.64
C ARG A 126 -6.09 6.94 -10.92
N GLY A 127 -5.44 6.45 -11.97
CA GLY A 127 -5.28 7.15 -13.25
C GLY A 127 -4.15 8.17 -13.31
N GLN A 128 -3.54 8.55 -12.18
CA GLN A 128 -2.40 9.48 -12.16
C GLN A 128 -1.30 8.98 -11.23
N ARG A 129 -0.08 9.44 -11.44
CA ARG A 129 1.02 9.24 -10.48
C ARG A 129 1.22 10.51 -9.67
N ILE A 130 0.77 10.48 -8.42
CA ILE A 130 0.85 11.62 -7.49
C ILE A 130 1.81 11.26 -6.37
N LYS A 131 2.85 12.08 -6.23
CA LYS A 131 3.80 12.00 -5.12
C LYS A 131 3.68 13.23 -4.23
N LEU A 132 3.52 13.02 -2.93
CA LEU A 132 3.57 14.07 -1.91
C LEU A 132 4.95 14.10 -1.26
N THR A 133 5.53 15.29 -1.14
CA THR A 133 6.88 15.53 -0.56
C THR A 133 6.86 16.69 0.44
N GLY A 134 7.92 16.83 1.24
CA GLY A 134 8.14 17.94 2.19
C GLY A 134 7.36 17.80 3.49
N LYS A 135 6.07 17.44 3.43
CA LYS A 135 5.21 17.10 4.57
C LYS A 135 4.24 15.97 4.21
N GLY A 136 3.42 15.55 5.18
CA GLY A 136 2.37 14.54 5.01
C GLY A 136 0.96 15.07 5.17
N LEU A 137 0.00 14.13 5.18
CA LEU A 137 -1.39 14.39 5.52
C LEU A 137 -1.60 14.36 7.04
N ARG A 138 -2.54 15.17 7.55
CA ARG A 138 -3.02 15.10 8.92
C ARG A 138 -4.52 14.90 8.95
N LEU A 139 -4.92 13.77 9.51
CA LEU A 139 -6.31 13.39 9.77
C LEU A 139 -6.55 13.59 11.27
N LYS A 140 -7.05 14.77 11.65
CA LYS A 140 -7.30 15.13 13.05
C LYS A 140 -8.77 15.43 13.22
N GLU A 141 -9.41 14.79 14.22
CA GLU A 141 -10.83 15.01 14.55
C GLU A 141 -11.74 14.85 13.33
N CYS A 142 -11.47 13.82 12.52
CA CYS A 142 -12.20 13.53 11.30
C CYS A 142 -12.55 12.04 11.21
N GLU A 143 -13.55 11.73 10.40
CA GLU A 143 -14.07 10.38 10.18
C GLU A 143 -14.35 10.12 8.68
N HIS A 144 -14.47 8.85 8.31
CA HIS A 144 -14.75 8.40 6.95
C HIS A 144 -13.82 9.03 5.90
N VAL A 145 -12.50 8.81 6.04
CA VAL A 145 -11.49 9.21 5.06
C VAL A 145 -10.92 7.97 4.38
N ILE A 146 -10.80 8.01 3.06
CA ILE A 146 -10.13 7.01 2.24
C ILE A 146 -8.97 7.70 1.50
N VAL A 147 -7.77 7.15 1.58
CA VAL A 147 -6.61 7.59 0.81
C VAL A 147 -6.09 6.40 0.05
N CYS A 148 -6.06 6.47 -1.28
CA CYS A 148 -5.63 5.34 -2.11
C CYS A 148 -4.74 5.78 -3.28
N ASN A 149 -3.84 4.88 -3.65
CA ASN A 149 -2.99 4.99 -4.83
C ASN A 149 -2.17 6.29 -4.91
N LEU A 150 -1.55 6.70 -3.80
CA LEU A 150 -0.62 7.84 -3.73
C LEU A 150 0.79 7.36 -3.35
N GLU A 151 1.80 8.13 -3.73
CA GLU A 151 3.15 8.00 -3.22
C GLU A 151 3.44 9.07 -2.16
N PHE A 152 4.09 8.68 -1.08
CA PHE A 152 4.60 9.58 -0.05
C PHE A 152 6.11 9.45 0.02
N GLU A 153 6.81 10.57 -0.03
CA GLU A 153 8.25 10.60 0.20
C GLU A 153 8.51 11.32 1.52
N GLY A 154 8.94 10.56 2.52
CA GLY A 154 9.50 11.13 3.75
C GLY A 154 10.92 11.62 3.50
N ASP A 155 11.28 12.76 4.08
CA ASP A 155 12.61 13.33 3.95
C ASP A 155 13.66 12.36 4.51
N ARG A 156 14.50 11.80 3.64
CA ARG A 156 15.50 10.79 4.02
C ARG A 156 16.73 11.37 4.73
N CYS A 157 16.90 12.69 4.83
CA CYS A 157 18.11 13.32 5.38
C CYS A 157 17.86 14.75 5.86
N SER A 158 17.64 14.92 7.16
CA SER A 158 17.87 16.16 7.90
C SER A 158 18.10 15.77 9.36
N LEU A 159 19.36 15.77 9.82
CA LEU A 159 19.73 15.53 11.23
C LEU A 159 19.17 16.62 12.19
N ARG A 160 18.29 17.51 11.71
CA ARG A 160 17.63 18.57 12.48
C ARG A 160 16.14 18.33 12.73
N ASP A 161 15.48 17.45 11.98
CA ASP A 161 14.07 17.13 12.15
C ASP A 161 13.90 15.75 12.82
N TYR A 162 14.46 15.64 14.03
CA TYR A 162 14.22 14.48 14.88
C TYR A 162 12.70 14.37 15.13
N ASP A 163 12.11 13.21 14.78
CA ASP A 163 10.81 12.67 15.21
C ASP A 163 9.59 12.79 14.28
N ASP A 164 9.59 12.10 13.13
CA ASP A 164 8.30 11.53 12.69
C ASP A 164 8.42 10.10 12.15
N GLY A 165 7.34 9.34 12.31
CA GLY A 165 7.13 8.06 11.64
C GLY A 165 6.61 8.27 10.22
N LEU A 166 6.45 7.19 9.45
CA LEU A 166 5.68 7.26 8.19
C LEU A 166 4.18 7.32 8.48
N ILE A 167 3.72 6.60 9.51
CA ILE A 167 2.32 6.56 9.95
C ILE A 167 2.26 6.60 11.48
N ASP A 168 1.52 7.55 12.02
CA ASP A 168 1.26 7.70 13.45
C ASP A 168 -0.26 7.68 13.71
N ILE A 169 -0.73 6.64 14.41
CA ILE A 169 -2.13 6.45 14.83
C ILE A 169 -2.18 6.63 16.35
N THR A 170 -2.71 7.76 16.82
CA THR A 170 -2.55 8.19 18.23
C THR A 170 -3.78 8.95 18.72
N ARG A 171 -3.82 9.29 20.01
CA ARG A 171 -4.82 10.22 20.58
C ARG A 171 -6.26 9.75 20.34
N GLY A 172 -6.50 8.45 20.55
CA GLY A 172 -7.81 7.83 20.44
C GLY A 172 -8.30 7.56 19.00
N SER A 173 -7.45 7.73 17.97
CA SER A 173 -7.80 7.35 16.60
C SER A 173 -8.09 5.84 16.52
N THR A 174 -9.27 5.46 16.04
CA THR A 174 -9.71 4.06 16.00
C THR A 174 -10.43 3.71 14.71
N ASP A 175 -10.69 2.43 14.51
CA ASP A 175 -11.39 1.88 13.35
C ASP A 175 -10.68 2.18 12.02
N ILE A 176 -9.40 1.78 11.96
CA ILE A 176 -8.51 2.08 10.83
C ILE A 176 -8.09 0.79 10.12
N THR A 177 -7.94 0.86 8.80
CA THR A 177 -7.30 -0.19 8.00
C THR A 177 -6.21 0.38 7.11
N VAL A 178 -5.02 -0.23 7.18
CA VAL A 178 -3.89 0.04 6.30
C VAL A 178 -3.69 -1.19 5.43
N SER A 179 -3.84 -1.05 4.12
CA SER A 179 -3.76 -2.20 3.22
C SER A 179 -3.02 -1.89 1.94
N ARG A 180 -2.31 -2.90 1.42
CA ARG A 180 -1.56 -2.82 0.16
C ARG A 180 -0.57 -1.66 0.08
N CYS A 181 -0.05 -1.21 1.22
CA CYS A 181 0.99 -0.18 1.25
C CYS A 181 2.38 -0.81 1.12
N HIS A 182 3.28 -0.13 0.42
CA HIS A 182 4.70 -0.46 0.38
C HIS A 182 5.49 0.57 1.18
N PHE A 183 6.15 0.12 2.24
CA PHE A 183 7.00 0.92 3.10
C PHE A 183 8.45 0.51 2.87
N ALA A 184 9.30 1.48 2.51
CA ALA A 184 10.70 1.21 2.21
C ALA A 184 11.61 2.31 2.77
N GLN A 185 12.86 1.95 3.09
CA GLN A 185 13.96 2.89 3.34
C GLN A 185 13.68 3.97 4.40
N HIS A 186 13.07 3.60 5.52
CA HIS A 186 12.77 4.51 6.63
C HIS A 186 13.20 3.91 7.99
N ASP A 187 13.49 4.75 8.98
CA ASP A 187 13.84 4.27 10.33
C ASP A 187 12.60 3.83 11.10
N LYS A 188 11.67 4.76 11.35
CA LYS A 188 10.47 4.57 12.17
C LYS A 188 9.25 4.43 11.25
N THR A 189 8.76 3.22 11.00
CA THR A 189 7.67 3.04 10.01
C THR A 189 6.29 3.42 10.56
N MET A 190 5.74 2.65 11.51
CA MET A 190 4.37 2.85 11.97
C MET A 190 4.27 2.78 13.49
N LEU A 191 3.81 3.88 14.11
CA LEU A 191 3.55 3.97 15.55
C LEU A 191 2.03 3.98 15.80
N ILE A 192 1.59 3.12 16.72
CA ILE A 192 0.20 3.03 17.17
C ILE A 192 0.22 3.26 18.68
N GLY A 193 -0.37 4.36 19.14
CA GLY A 193 -0.25 4.83 20.53
C GLY A 193 1.13 5.42 20.83
N ALA A 194 1.23 6.74 20.85
CA ALA A 194 2.52 7.44 20.95
C ALA A 194 3.06 7.58 22.37
N ASP A 195 2.18 7.66 23.36
CA ASP A 195 2.51 8.04 24.72
C ASP A 195 1.91 7.01 25.71
N PRO A 196 2.74 6.29 26.50
CA PRO A 196 2.23 5.36 27.51
C PRO A 196 1.43 6.06 28.61
N SER A 197 1.49 7.39 28.77
CA SER A 197 0.63 8.10 29.71
C SER A 197 -0.75 8.45 29.15
N HIS A 198 -0.97 8.29 27.83
CA HIS A 198 -2.26 8.61 27.19
C HIS A 198 -3.20 7.40 27.17
N VAL A 199 -3.74 7.07 28.34
CA VAL A 199 -4.62 5.91 28.58
C VAL A 199 -5.88 5.85 27.72
N GLY A 200 -6.30 6.97 27.11
CA GLY A 200 -7.39 7.01 26.14
C GLY A 200 -7.13 6.18 24.87
N ASP A 201 -5.86 5.85 24.57
CA ASP A 201 -5.48 5.05 23.41
C ASP A 201 -5.91 3.57 23.50
N ARG A 202 -6.52 3.13 24.61
CA ARG A 202 -7.13 1.78 24.74
C ARG A 202 -8.28 1.54 23.77
N CYS A 203 -8.88 2.60 23.22
CA CYS A 203 -9.93 2.46 22.20
C CYS A 203 -9.37 2.17 20.80
N ILE A 204 -8.06 2.31 20.57
CA ILE A 204 -7.46 2.17 19.25
C ILE A 204 -7.64 0.74 18.71
N ARG A 205 -8.17 0.64 17.49
CA ARG A 205 -8.31 -0.61 16.73
C ARG A 205 -7.81 -0.42 15.31
N VAL A 206 -6.86 -1.25 14.89
CA VAL A 206 -6.21 -1.12 13.57
C VAL A 206 -6.06 -2.47 12.90
N THR A 207 -6.41 -2.55 11.63
CA THR A 207 -6.10 -3.71 10.78
C THR A 207 -4.99 -3.31 9.81
N ILE A 208 -3.97 -4.15 9.67
CA ILE A 208 -2.87 -3.95 8.72
C ILE A 208 -2.75 -5.23 7.91
N HIS A 209 -2.94 -5.15 6.59
CA HIS A 209 -2.92 -6.34 5.76
C HIS A 209 -2.34 -6.16 4.38
N HIS A 210 -1.76 -7.24 3.86
CA HIS A 210 -1.20 -7.28 2.51
C HIS A 210 -0.22 -6.12 2.23
N CYS A 211 0.46 -5.60 3.26
CA CYS A 211 1.47 -4.56 3.13
C CYS A 211 2.86 -5.17 2.97
N PHE A 212 3.75 -4.44 2.30
CA PHE A 212 5.15 -4.81 2.14
C PHE A 212 6.04 -3.85 2.94
N PHE A 213 6.79 -4.38 3.90
CA PHE A 213 7.79 -3.65 4.67
C PHE A 213 9.19 -4.08 4.23
N ASP A 214 9.82 -3.27 3.37
CA ASP A 214 11.06 -3.60 2.66
C ASP A 214 12.26 -2.80 3.19
N GLY A 215 13.04 -3.41 4.07
CA GLY A 215 14.31 -2.82 4.53
C GLY A 215 14.15 -1.59 5.44
N THR A 216 12.94 -1.33 5.94
CA THR A 216 12.68 -0.35 6.99
C THR A 216 13.22 -0.82 8.33
N ARG A 217 13.75 0.09 9.17
CA ARG A 217 14.57 -0.33 10.32
C ARG A 217 13.76 -0.89 11.47
N GLN A 218 12.58 -0.35 11.77
CA GLN A 218 11.75 -0.73 12.91
C GLN A 218 10.28 -0.26 12.79
N ARG A 219 9.43 -0.78 13.70
CA ARG A 219 8.02 -0.40 13.90
C ARG A 219 7.07 -0.87 12.79
N HIS A 220 6.88 -2.19 12.66
CA HIS A 220 6.02 -2.81 11.65
C HIS A 220 4.80 -3.58 12.22
N PRO A 221 4.00 -3.06 13.16
CA PRO A 221 4.06 -1.74 13.83
C PRO A 221 4.81 -1.76 15.17
N ARG A 222 4.93 -0.59 15.83
CA ARG A 222 5.12 -0.49 17.28
C ARG A 222 3.80 -0.05 17.92
N VAL A 223 3.32 -0.78 18.93
CA VAL A 223 1.97 -0.62 19.48
C VAL A 223 2.00 -0.37 20.99
N ARG A 224 1.18 0.58 21.44
CA ARG A 224 0.74 0.77 22.82
C ARG A 224 -0.78 0.75 22.83
N TYR A 225 -1.36 0.10 23.84
CA TYR A 225 -2.79 -0.01 24.14
C TYR A 225 -3.68 -0.67 23.09
N GLY A 226 -3.53 -0.30 21.81
CA GLY A 226 -4.44 -0.68 20.76
C GLY A 226 -4.50 -2.18 20.49
N LYS A 227 -5.62 -2.56 19.86
CA LYS A 227 -5.86 -3.89 19.27
C LYS A 227 -5.48 -3.85 17.81
N VAL A 228 -4.51 -4.67 17.42
CA VAL A 228 -3.99 -4.71 16.05
C VAL A 228 -4.15 -6.09 15.46
N HIS A 229 -4.89 -6.20 14.35
CA HIS A 229 -4.89 -7.40 13.51
C HIS A 229 -3.93 -7.20 12.35
N LEU A 230 -2.91 -8.05 12.27
CA LEU A 230 -1.83 -7.98 11.30
C LEU A 230 -1.88 -9.26 10.47
N TYR A 231 -2.29 -9.22 9.20
CA TYR A 231 -2.38 -10.44 8.38
C TYR A 231 -1.84 -10.33 6.96
N ASN A 232 -1.24 -11.42 6.47
CA ASN A 232 -0.66 -11.55 5.14
C ASN A 232 0.24 -10.38 4.70
N ASN A 233 0.93 -9.76 5.66
CA ASN A 233 1.98 -8.79 5.36
C ASN A 233 3.29 -9.52 5.08
N TYR A 234 4.13 -8.93 4.24
CA TYR A 234 5.49 -9.38 4.04
C TYR A 234 6.45 -8.35 4.64
N THR A 235 7.27 -8.78 5.59
CA THR A 235 8.26 -7.93 6.24
C THR A 235 9.64 -8.53 6.07
N ARG A 236 10.58 -7.76 5.54
CA ARG A 236 11.95 -8.23 5.33
C ARG A 236 13.03 -7.23 5.68
N ASN A 237 14.21 -7.75 5.98
CA ASN A 237 15.45 -6.97 6.11
C ASN A 237 15.37 -5.81 7.12
N TRP A 238 14.64 -5.98 8.22
CA TRP A 238 14.58 -4.94 9.25
C TRP A 238 15.92 -4.72 9.96
N GLY A 239 16.11 -3.50 10.45
CA GLY A 239 17.35 -3.05 11.08
C GLY A 239 17.43 -3.30 12.59
N ILE A 240 16.29 -3.41 13.29
CA ILE A 240 16.24 -3.59 14.75
C ILE A 240 15.25 -4.70 15.14
N TYR A 241 13.97 -4.54 14.81
CA TYR A 241 12.89 -5.51 15.01
C TYR A 241 11.78 -5.31 13.96
N ALA A 242 10.94 -6.31 13.75
CA ALA A 242 9.74 -6.17 12.92
C ALA A 242 8.61 -5.51 13.72
N VAL A 243 7.92 -6.28 14.56
CA VAL A 243 6.78 -5.83 15.39
C VAL A 243 7.24 -5.56 16.81
N CYS A 244 6.72 -4.51 17.44
CA CYS A 244 6.93 -4.26 18.86
C CYS A 244 5.62 -4.07 19.60
N ALA A 245 5.37 -4.92 20.60
CA ALA A 245 4.32 -4.73 21.58
C ALA A 245 4.87 -3.96 22.79
N SER A 246 4.05 -3.07 23.33
CA SER A 246 4.30 -2.35 24.58
C SER A 246 3.00 -2.18 25.37
N VAL A 247 3.00 -1.39 26.45
CA VAL A 247 1.93 -1.21 27.45
C VAL A 247 0.53 -1.58 26.94
N GLU A 248 -0.03 -2.66 27.49
CA GLU A 248 -1.40 -3.15 27.24
C GLU A 248 -1.78 -3.43 25.77
N SER A 249 -0.82 -3.42 24.86
CA SER A 249 -1.08 -3.72 23.45
C SER A 249 -1.46 -5.18 23.25
N GLN A 250 -2.34 -5.38 22.26
CA GLN A 250 -2.79 -6.70 21.82
C GLN A 250 -2.59 -6.79 20.31
N ILE A 251 -1.71 -7.68 19.87
CA ILE A 251 -1.38 -7.86 18.44
C ILE A 251 -1.69 -9.29 18.01
N TYR A 252 -2.68 -9.45 17.15
CA TYR A 252 -3.01 -10.71 16.51
C TYR A 252 -2.33 -10.78 15.14
N SER A 253 -1.20 -11.49 15.06
CA SER A 253 -0.41 -11.71 13.84
C SER A 253 -0.82 -13.02 13.19
N GLN A 254 -1.30 -12.98 11.94
CA GLN A 254 -1.87 -14.13 11.24
C GLN A 254 -1.35 -14.27 9.81
N GLY A 255 -0.71 -15.39 9.47
CA GLY A 255 -0.29 -15.69 8.10
C GLY A 255 0.67 -14.68 7.46
N ASN A 256 1.44 -13.93 8.27
CA ASN A 256 2.45 -13.00 7.76
C ASN A 256 3.75 -13.73 7.41
N ILE A 257 4.58 -13.10 6.59
CA ILE A 257 5.90 -13.60 6.20
C ILE A 257 6.95 -12.67 6.79
N TYR A 258 7.85 -13.23 7.62
CA TYR A 258 8.96 -12.51 8.26
C TYR A 258 10.31 -13.05 7.79
N GLU A 259 11.00 -12.28 6.95
CA GLU A 259 12.28 -12.65 6.36
C GLU A 259 13.42 -11.75 6.88
N ALA A 260 14.09 -12.22 7.93
CA ALA A 260 15.12 -11.46 8.60
C ALA A 260 16.38 -11.27 7.75
N GLY A 261 16.90 -10.04 7.75
CA GLY A 261 18.25 -9.71 7.29
C GLY A 261 19.29 -10.02 8.37
N GLN A 262 20.07 -9.02 8.78
CA GLN A 262 21.08 -9.17 9.83
C GLN A 262 20.47 -9.38 11.23
N LYS A 263 19.43 -8.62 11.58
CA LYS A 263 18.72 -8.79 12.85
C LYS A 263 17.65 -9.85 12.70
N LYS A 264 17.65 -10.82 13.62
CA LYS A 264 16.83 -12.03 13.50
C LYS A 264 15.53 -12.00 14.28
N VAL A 265 15.42 -11.15 15.31
CA VAL A 265 14.21 -11.10 16.16
C VAL A 265 13.10 -10.33 15.43
N ALA A 266 11.97 -11.00 15.18
CA ALA A 266 10.78 -10.39 14.59
C ALA A 266 9.98 -9.60 15.64
N PHE A 267 9.60 -10.24 16.74
CA PHE A 267 8.75 -9.65 17.76
C PHE A 267 9.56 -9.19 18.96
N ARG A 268 9.35 -7.93 19.33
CA ARG A 268 9.97 -7.29 20.48
C ARG A 268 8.92 -6.84 21.47
N TYR A 269 9.29 -6.86 22.74
CA TYR A 269 8.46 -6.39 23.84
C TYR A 269 9.19 -5.27 24.56
N LEU A 270 8.47 -4.19 24.85
CA LEU A 270 8.94 -3.12 25.71
C LEU A 270 8.05 -3.05 26.94
N HIS A 271 8.68 -3.01 28.12
CA HIS A 271 7.98 -2.84 29.37
C HIS A 271 7.79 -1.35 29.64
N GLU A 272 6.57 -0.87 29.42
CA GLU A 272 6.15 0.49 29.74
C GLU A 272 5.01 0.42 30.78
N LYS A 273 4.87 1.48 31.57
CA LYS A 273 3.84 1.61 32.60
C LYS A 273 2.74 2.55 32.12
N ALA A 274 1.48 2.15 32.28
CA ALA A 274 0.35 3.05 32.05
C ALA A 274 0.27 4.11 33.16
N ALA A 275 -0.23 5.30 32.86
CA ALA A 275 -0.36 6.37 33.86
C ALA A 275 -1.33 6.03 35.01
N ASP A 276 -2.31 5.16 34.76
CA ASP A 276 -3.34 4.74 35.70
C ASP A 276 -3.06 3.37 36.35
N LYS A 277 -1.79 2.91 36.30
CA LYS A 277 -1.35 1.64 36.87
C LYS A 277 -0.09 1.82 37.71
N ASP A 278 0.00 1.07 38.80
CA ASP A 278 1.14 1.09 39.70
C ASP A 278 2.33 0.29 39.17
N GLU A 279 2.08 -0.71 38.33
CA GLU A 279 3.08 -1.62 37.76
C GLU A 279 3.02 -1.66 36.23
N ALA A 280 4.11 -2.14 35.61
CA ALA A 280 4.18 -2.34 34.18
C ALA A 280 3.10 -3.34 33.73
N CYS A 281 2.42 -3.02 32.64
CA CYS A 281 1.23 -3.78 32.24
C CYS A 281 1.58 -4.96 31.33
N SER A 282 0.67 -5.92 31.26
CA SER A 282 0.78 -7.06 30.34
C SER A 282 0.81 -6.59 28.89
N VAL A 283 1.52 -7.33 28.05
CA VAL A 283 1.68 -7.10 26.62
C VAL A 283 1.48 -8.44 25.91
N CYS A 284 0.75 -8.47 24.79
CA CYS A 284 0.44 -9.73 24.13
C CYS A 284 0.60 -9.66 22.60
N ILE A 285 1.36 -10.62 22.07
CA ILE A 285 1.39 -10.92 20.63
C ILE A 285 1.00 -12.38 20.49
N ARG A 286 -0.05 -12.65 19.72
CA ARG A 286 -0.43 -13.99 19.28
C ARG A 286 -0.01 -14.12 17.83
N SER A 287 0.67 -15.22 17.52
CA SER A 287 1.14 -15.54 16.16
C SER A 287 0.42 -16.81 15.71
N GLU A 288 -0.27 -16.75 14.58
CA GLU A 288 -1.07 -17.85 14.04
C GLU A 288 -0.72 -18.06 12.57
N GLY A 289 -0.06 -19.17 12.26
CA GLY A 289 0.31 -19.50 10.88
C GLY A 289 1.32 -18.55 10.24
N ASP A 290 2.02 -17.70 11.00
CA ASP A 290 3.10 -16.85 10.46
C ASP A 290 4.29 -17.71 10.01
N LEU A 291 4.94 -17.30 8.90
CA LEU A 291 6.14 -17.92 8.38
C LEU A 291 7.39 -17.10 8.75
N PHE A 292 8.30 -17.73 9.49
CA PHE A 292 9.59 -17.15 9.87
C PHE A 292 10.71 -17.79 9.05
N MET A 293 11.31 -17.02 8.13
CA MET A 293 12.29 -17.52 7.16
C MET A 293 13.73 -17.10 7.52
N THR A 294 14.75 -17.67 6.87
CA THR A 294 16.13 -17.13 6.92
C THR A 294 16.70 -16.99 8.35
N GLY A 295 16.35 -17.94 9.21
CA GLY A 295 16.75 -17.94 10.63
C GLY A 295 16.09 -16.85 11.47
N THR A 296 14.97 -16.27 11.01
CA THR A 296 14.13 -15.37 11.82
C THR A 296 13.70 -16.09 13.09
N GLN A 297 13.90 -15.42 14.23
CA GLN A 297 13.40 -15.83 15.53
C GLN A 297 12.12 -15.07 15.81
N ALA A 298 11.03 -15.77 16.09
CA ALA A 298 9.75 -15.13 16.39
C ALA A 298 9.88 -14.15 17.56
N GLY A 299 10.56 -14.55 18.64
CA GLY A 299 10.73 -13.73 19.83
C GLY A 299 9.54 -13.78 20.80
N LEU A 300 8.61 -14.71 20.61
CA LEU A 300 7.43 -14.88 21.47
C LEU A 300 7.80 -15.18 22.94
N LEU A 301 7.00 -14.66 23.87
CA LEU A 301 7.11 -14.98 25.30
C LEU A 301 6.58 -16.40 25.57
N THR A 302 7.25 -17.15 26.45
CA THR A 302 6.84 -18.49 26.89
C THR A 302 5.71 -18.42 27.93
N GLU A 303 4.52 -18.86 27.52
CA GLU A 303 3.28 -19.18 28.27
C GLU A 303 2.60 -18.14 29.19
N ASN A 304 1.26 -18.09 29.03
CA ASN A 304 0.21 -17.62 29.95
C ASN A 304 -0.13 -16.12 30.10
N VAL A 305 0.06 -15.30 29.06
CA VAL A 305 -0.55 -13.94 28.96
C VAL A 305 -1.73 -13.88 27.96
N MET A 306 -2.16 -15.03 27.43
CA MET A 306 -3.09 -15.12 26.30
C MET A 306 -4.58 -15.07 26.68
N SER A 307 -4.93 -15.18 27.97
CA SER A 307 -6.34 -15.32 28.40
C SER A 307 -7.24 -14.11 28.09
N ASN A 308 -6.65 -12.94 27.80
CA ASN A 308 -7.36 -11.71 27.49
C ASN A 308 -7.03 -11.15 26.09
N MET A 309 -6.47 -11.97 25.20
CA MET A 309 -6.17 -11.56 23.83
C MET A 309 -7.45 -11.51 23.00
N PHE A 310 -7.74 -10.37 22.38
CA PHE A 310 -8.86 -10.27 21.44
C PHE A 310 -8.67 -11.19 20.23
N HIS A 311 -9.78 -11.65 19.67
CA HIS A 311 -9.82 -12.31 18.38
C HIS A 311 -10.49 -11.40 17.32
N PRO A 312 -9.95 -11.29 16.09
CA PRO A 312 -10.56 -10.51 15.01
C PRO A 312 -12.05 -10.81 14.76
N SER A 313 -12.46 -12.08 14.89
CA SER A 313 -13.87 -12.51 14.70
C SER A 313 -14.86 -11.93 15.71
N GLU A 314 -14.38 -11.37 16.83
CA GLU A 314 -15.24 -10.61 17.75
C GLU A 314 -15.71 -9.28 17.15
N TYR A 315 -15.03 -8.80 16.10
CA TYR A 315 -15.21 -7.45 15.54
C TYR A 315 -15.68 -7.44 14.09
N TYR A 316 -15.29 -8.41 13.28
CA TYR A 316 -15.78 -8.56 11.90
C TYR A 316 -15.91 -10.04 11.52
N PRO A 317 -16.94 -10.40 10.75
CA PRO A 317 -17.30 -11.81 10.52
C PRO A 317 -16.35 -12.55 9.58
N THR A 318 -15.72 -11.83 8.64
CA THR A 318 -14.87 -12.41 7.59
C THR A 318 -13.70 -11.49 7.25
N TRP A 319 -12.60 -12.08 6.82
CA TRP A 319 -11.44 -11.40 6.23
C TRP A 319 -10.72 -12.37 5.29
N THR A 320 -10.04 -11.84 4.28
CA THR A 320 -9.35 -12.64 3.28
C THR A 320 -7.95 -12.98 3.78
N VAL A 321 -7.76 -14.18 4.34
CA VAL A 321 -6.47 -14.67 4.80
C VAL A 321 -6.03 -15.92 4.03
N GLU A 322 -4.78 -15.92 3.59
CA GLU A 322 -4.14 -17.04 2.92
C GLU A 322 -2.99 -17.62 3.76
N PRO A 323 -2.68 -18.92 3.64
CA PRO A 323 -1.43 -19.45 4.18
C PRO A 323 -0.20 -18.74 3.58
N PRO A 324 0.83 -18.43 4.38
CA PRO A 324 2.04 -17.81 3.84
C PRO A 324 2.76 -18.74 2.86
N SER A 325 3.16 -18.20 1.71
CA SER A 325 3.81 -18.93 0.62
C SER A 325 4.69 -18.00 -0.21
N GLU A 326 5.59 -18.56 -1.02
CA GLU A 326 6.34 -17.76 -2.02
C GLU A 326 5.40 -17.07 -3.02
N ALA A 327 4.25 -17.68 -3.34
CA ALA A 327 3.23 -17.05 -4.18
C ALA A 327 2.66 -15.79 -3.51
N LEU A 328 2.23 -15.89 -2.24
CA LEU A 328 1.75 -14.73 -1.47
C LEU A 328 2.82 -13.64 -1.38
N LYS A 329 4.08 -14.02 -1.16
CA LYS A 329 5.22 -13.10 -1.14
C LYS A 329 5.35 -12.33 -2.46
N HIS A 330 5.34 -13.02 -3.61
CA HIS A 330 5.38 -12.38 -4.93
C HIS A 330 4.18 -11.45 -5.16
N ILE A 331 2.97 -11.88 -4.76
CA ILE A 331 1.75 -11.07 -4.86
C ILE A 331 1.91 -9.76 -4.07
N VAL A 332 2.30 -9.85 -2.80
CA VAL A 332 2.48 -8.68 -1.94
C VAL A 332 3.55 -7.75 -2.52
N GLN A 333 4.66 -8.28 -3.04
CA GLN A 333 5.69 -7.46 -3.68
C GLN A 333 5.21 -6.74 -4.95
N GLN A 334 4.34 -7.39 -5.75
CA GLN A 334 3.87 -6.85 -7.02
C GLN A 334 2.72 -5.84 -6.83
N PHE A 335 1.82 -6.09 -5.90
CA PHE A 335 0.54 -5.37 -5.77
C PHE A 335 0.49 -4.40 -4.58
N THR A 336 1.63 -4.09 -3.95
CA THR A 336 1.73 -3.05 -2.92
C THR A 336 2.27 -1.73 -3.45
N GLY A 337 1.91 -0.64 -2.77
CA GLY A 337 2.32 0.71 -3.14
C GLY A 337 1.47 1.31 -4.26
N TRP A 338 1.98 2.36 -4.91
CA TRP A 338 1.32 2.95 -6.07
C TRP A 338 1.27 1.94 -7.23
N GLN A 339 0.11 1.89 -7.88
CA GLN A 339 -0.16 1.03 -9.02
C GLN A 339 -0.56 1.89 -10.23
N SER A 340 -0.07 1.50 -11.40
CA SER A 340 -0.42 2.11 -12.68
C SER A 340 -1.79 1.63 -13.17
N VAL A 341 -2.83 1.91 -12.38
CA VAL A 341 -4.22 1.56 -12.70
C VAL A 341 -4.94 2.76 -13.32
N PRO A 342 -5.80 2.54 -14.34
CA PRO A 342 -6.61 3.62 -14.89
C PRO A 342 -7.60 4.13 -13.84
N ARG A 343 -8.02 5.40 -13.97
CA ARG A 343 -9.15 5.91 -13.20
C ARG A 343 -10.42 5.24 -13.70
N PRO A 344 -11.18 4.53 -12.85
CA PRO A 344 -12.44 3.93 -13.30
C PRO A 344 -13.46 5.01 -13.67
N ALA A 345 -14.37 4.67 -14.59
CA ALA A 345 -15.48 5.55 -14.91
C ALA A 345 -16.40 5.72 -13.68
N GLU A 346 -17.05 6.87 -13.57
CA GLU A 346 -18.19 6.99 -12.68
C GLU A 346 -19.32 6.14 -13.26
N ALA A 347 -19.89 5.25 -12.43
CA ALA A 347 -21.02 4.44 -12.87
C ALA A 347 -22.18 5.38 -13.25
N SER A 348 -22.75 5.18 -14.44
CA SER A 348 -23.97 5.87 -14.84
C SER A 348 -25.08 5.45 -13.88
N SER A 349 -25.66 6.42 -13.17
CA SER A 349 -26.80 6.22 -12.26
C SER A 349 -28.02 5.66 -12.96
#